data_AF-A0A8J7D0S5-F1
#
_entry.id   AF-A0A8J7D0S5-F1
#
_cell.length_a   1.000
_cell.length_b   1.000
_cell.length_c   1.000
_cell.angle_alpha   90.00
_cell.angle_beta   90.00
_cell.angle_gamma   90.00
#
_symmetry.space_group_name_H-M   'P 1'
#
loop_
_entity.id
_entity.type
_entity.pdbx_description
1 polymer ?
#
loop_
_entity_poly.entity_id
_entity_poly.type
_entity_poly.pdbx_seq_one_letter_code
_entity_poly.pdbx_strand_id
1 'polypeptide(L)'
;MAQDSIKRLYVQNVDDWEKMLSKGKFSDRMLGVRVIERGMVLPARKKKDGLGYEGGVCDNNFNFVAGFHRFSNPKRDAWINVDSAYEVPRKDIVQLVENVIFGGELNGHFGHFMMENWCRLWYVLQHPEIKLKILFVIGKHGYKPWFNDFFRLMGIEEERIIYVDKPTQCRSVIIPDQAQYWDNFTKEWALPFQAIKSHVKPGTPQKLYLTRTKLVNRLVHIHNEEYFEDFFAKRGFKVVSPEKLTPEEQISLIMGADEIASTLGTLTHWALFCKPSAKFIMFPRTKQYDGNFQRIVNNIFKNYYIVDVAKNFMYENHDGGECLIGSTKYWKEFVADYFGEQIDEDDDSTYLSVALDKYTDFWCRKYVGAKSVHFDKVLNSLRDMCNRIIALEQKQIKHRPLLNYQTHVDKFGWGAWISEEQISNPVDQKRDIQAIKINFAQPFHDVFYSVYYNETEGWSQEVSNGEMAGTVGQRKSIFGIKIRLDDSGANEFDILYRVHTFDGVWSPWAKNGELLYAHEVKLNAIQIKLADK
;
A
#
# COMPACT_ATOMS: atom_id res chain seq x y z
N MET A 1 -0.44 -12.65 21.42
CA MET A 1 -0.88 -11.34 21.96
C MET A 1 -1.39 -10.53 20.79
N ALA A 2 -2.70 -10.29 20.72
CA ALA A 2 -3.32 -9.50 19.68
C ALA A 2 -2.86 -8.04 19.84
N GLN A 3 -2.24 -7.49 18.81
CA GLN A 3 -1.80 -6.11 18.81
C GLN A 3 -3.01 -5.24 18.46
N ASP A 4 -3.40 -4.37 19.39
CA ASP A 4 -4.57 -3.48 19.32
C ASP A 4 -4.62 -2.65 18.03
N SER A 5 -5.85 -2.24 17.67
CA SER A 5 -6.23 -1.54 16.44
C SER A 5 -5.54 -0.17 16.30
N ILE A 6 -4.31 -0.17 15.79
CA ILE A 6 -3.75 1.01 15.12
C ILE A 6 -4.60 1.22 13.85
N LYS A 7 -5.21 2.40 13.67
CA LYS A 7 -5.82 2.78 12.39
C LYS A 7 -4.73 2.75 11.31
N ARG A 8 -4.72 1.67 10.52
CA ARG A 8 -3.79 1.46 9.40
C ARG A 8 -4.44 1.70 8.04
N LEU A 9 -5.76 1.85 8.00
CA LEU A 9 -6.55 2.01 6.80
C LEU A 9 -7.29 3.33 6.86
N TYR A 10 -6.92 4.24 5.97
CA TYR A 10 -7.58 5.52 5.73
C TYR A 10 -8.22 5.41 4.35
N VAL A 11 -9.40 4.80 4.27
CA VAL A 11 -10.03 4.38 3.00
C VAL A 11 -11.56 4.44 3.11
N GLN A 12 -12.25 4.50 1.97
CA GLN A 12 -13.72 4.61 1.94
C GLN A 12 -14.50 3.39 2.45
N ASN A 13 -14.01 2.18 2.19
CA ASN A 13 -14.66 0.95 2.63
C ASN A 13 -13.64 0.04 3.34
N VAL A 14 -13.50 0.22 4.65
CA VAL A 14 -12.53 -0.52 5.47
C VAL A 14 -12.77 -2.03 5.40
N ASP A 15 -14.02 -2.47 5.49
CA ASP A 15 -14.39 -3.90 5.48
C ASP A 15 -13.98 -4.59 4.17
N ASP A 16 -14.16 -3.92 3.03
CA ASP A 16 -13.73 -4.45 1.73
C ASP A 16 -12.21 -4.61 1.66
N TRP A 17 -11.46 -3.63 2.19
CA TRP A 17 -10.00 -3.68 2.26
C TRP A 17 -9.52 -4.80 3.20
N GLU A 18 -10.10 -4.94 4.38
CA GLU A 18 -9.76 -6.02 5.32
C GLU A 18 -10.07 -7.41 4.74
N LYS A 19 -11.24 -7.56 4.11
CA LYS A 19 -11.62 -8.78 3.38
C LYS A 19 -10.69 -9.05 2.20
N MET A 20 -10.18 -8.01 1.53
CA MET A 20 -9.22 -8.15 0.44
C MET A 20 -7.85 -8.60 0.95
N LEU A 21 -7.35 -8.00 2.04
CA LEU A 21 -6.02 -8.27 2.60
C LEU A 21 -5.93 -9.64 3.28
N SER A 22 -7.04 -10.18 3.79
CA SER A 22 -7.10 -11.51 4.43
C SER A 22 -7.02 -12.70 3.45
N LYS A 23 -7.06 -12.46 2.13
CA LYS A 23 -7.17 -13.53 1.12
C LYS A 23 -5.86 -14.20 0.70
N GLY A 24 -4.68 -13.67 1.04
CA GLY A 24 -3.42 -14.35 0.70
C GLY A 24 -3.26 -15.63 1.53
N LYS A 25 -2.93 -16.76 0.89
CA LYS A 25 -2.93 -18.07 1.57
C LYS A 25 -1.55 -18.69 1.58
N PHE A 26 -0.93 -18.76 2.75
CA PHE A 26 0.18 -19.67 2.95
C PHE A 26 -0.29 -21.10 2.68
N SER A 27 0.54 -21.90 2.01
CA SER A 27 0.24 -23.29 1.71
C SER A 27 1.31 -24.22 2.28
N ASP A 28 0.85 -25.22 3.05
CA ASP A 28 1.68 -26.31 3.58
C ASP A 28 2.02 -27.38 2.54
N ARG A 29 1.82 -27.10 1.25
CA ARG A 29 2.15 -28.02 0.17
C ARG A 29 3.63 -28.36 0.21
N MET A 30 3.93 -29.66 0.27
CA MET A 30 5.29 -30.16 0.07
C MET A 30 5.68 -30.02 -1.40
N LEU A 31 6.81 -29.34 -1.66
CA LEU A 31 7.35 -29.19 -3.00
C LEU A 31 8.19 -30.41 -3.38
N GLY A 32 7.98 -30.91 -4.60
CA GLY A 32 8.75 -32.02 -5.16
C GLY A 32 9.77 -31.57 -6.20
N VAL A 33 10.62 -32.51 -6.59
CA VAL A 33 11.56 -32.37 -7.72
C VAL A 33 11.36 -33.56 -8.65
N ARG A 34 11.21 -33.29 -9.95
CA ARG A 34 11.08 -34.33 -10.98
C ARG A 34 12.31 -34.30 -11.89
N VAL A 35 12.69 -35.45 -12.43
CA VAL A 35 13.80 -35.55 -13.39
C VAL A 35 13.29 -36.17 -14.68
N ILE A 36 13.59 -35.55 -15.81
CA ILE A 36 13.26 -36.05 -17.14
C ILE A 36 14.55 -36.34 -17.90
N GLU A 37 14.78 -37.62 -18.19
CA GLU A 37 15.85 -38.05 -19.08
C GLU A 37 15.57 -37.60 -20.52
N ARG A 38 16.61 -37.13 -21.19
CA ARG A 38 16.55 -36.59 -22.56
C ARG A 38 15.51 -35.49 -22.75
N GLY A 39 15.18 -34.78 -21.67
CA GLY A 39 14.21 -33.69 -21.68
C GLY A 39 14.68 -32.52 -22.56
N MET A 40 13.72 -31.81 -23.14
CA MET A 40 13.98 -30.63 -23.97
C MET A 40 13.40 -29.39 -23.32
N VAL A 41 14.11 -28.27 -23.42
CA VAL A 41 13.63 -26.94 -23.03
C VAL A 41 13.36 -26.13 -24.30
N LEU A 42 12.11 -25.71 -24.47
CA LEU A 42 11.62 -24.96 -25.61
C LEU A 42 11.48 -23.47 -25.25
N PRO A 43 11.96 -22.55 -26.10
CA PRO A 43 11.68 -21.12 -25.97
C PRO A 43 10.19 -20.82 -25.86
N ALA A 44 9.81 -19.79 -25.10
CA ALA A 44 8.42 -19.38 -25.00
C ALA A 44 8.00 -18.65 -26.28
N ARG A 45 6.86 -19.05 -26.85
CA ARG A 45 6.22 -18.33 -27.97
C ARG A 45 4.73 -18.24 -27.78
N LYS A 46 4.12 -17.19 -28.33
CA LYS A 46 2.68 -17.00 -28.24
C LYS A 46 1.95 -18.11 -29.02
N LYS A 47 0.92 -18.69 -28.41
CA LYS A 47 0.10 -19.71 -29.08
C LYS A 47 -0.65 -19.13 -30.28
N LYS A 48 -0.96 -19.99 -31.25
CA LYS A 48 -1.69 -19.61 -32.47
C LYS A 48 -3.11 -19.12 -32.21
N ASP A 49 -3.77 -19.62 -31.17
CA ASP A 49 -5.10 -19.18 -30.72
C ASP A 49 -5.08 -17.85 -29.96
N GLY A 50 -3.88 -17.31 -29.68
CA GLY A 50 -3.67 -16.08 -28.93
C GLY A 50 -3.84 -16.20 -27.42
N LEU A 51 -4.18 -17.38 -26.89
CA LEU A 51 -4.49 -17.63 -25.48
C LEU A 51 -3.28 -18.20 -24.72
N GLY A 52 -2.29 -17.35 -24.48
CA GLY A 52 -1.12 -17.68 -23.68
C GLY A 52 0.11 -18.04 -24.52
N TYR A 53 1.03 -18.76 -23.90
CA TYR A 53 2.31 -19.14 -24.48
C TYR A 53 2.49 -20.66 -24.42
N GLU A 54 3.28 -21.17 -25.36
CA GLU A 54 3.76 -22.54 -25.40
C GLU A 54 5.29 -22.53 -25.34
N GLY A 55 5.89 -23.58 -24.77
CA GLY A 55 7.32 -23.67 -24.50
C GLY A 55 7.60 -24.47 -23.22
N GLY A 56 8.71 -24.15 -22.53
CA GLY A 56 9.08 -24.80 -21.28
C GLY A 56 9.68 -26.19 -21.51
N VAL A 57 9.56 -27.08 -20.52
CA VAL A 57 10.11 -28.44 -20.54
C VAL A 57 9.12 -29.42 -21.16
N CYS A 58 9.59 -30.21 -22.11
CA CYS A 58 8.90 -31.38 -22.65
C CYS A 58 9.80 -32.63 -22.65
N ASP A 59 9.19 -33.80 -22.74
CA ASP A 59 9.92 -35.06 -22.93
C ASP A 59 10.48 -35.18 -24.36
N ASN A 60 11.25 -36.23 -24.65
CA ASN A 60 11.83 -36.44 -25.98
C ASN A 60 10.79 -36.59 -27.11
N ASN A 61 9.51 -36.81 -26.79
CA ASN A 61 8.40 -36.93 -27.74
C ASN A 61 7.57 -35.64 -27.83
N PHE A 62 8.06 -34.53 -27.29
CA PHE A 62 7.37 -33.23 -27.21
C PHE A 62 6.12 -33.22 -26.33
N ASN A 63 5.93 -34.21 -25.45
CA ASN A 63 4.87 -34.14 -24.45
C ASN A 63 5.26 -33.11 -23.38
N PHE A 64 4.37 -32.16 -23.10
CA PHE A 64 4.62 -31.11 -22.10
C PHE A 64 4.80 -31.70 -20.70
N VAL A 65 5.83 -31.24 -19.98
CA VAL A 65 6.14 -31.67 -18.61
C VAL A 65 6.00 -30.51 -17.61
N ALA A 66 6.57 -29.36 -17.92
CA ALA A 66 6.57 -28.21 -17.01
C ALA A 66 6.79 -26.89 -17.74
N GLY A 67 6.11 -25.83 -17.32
CA GLY A 67 6.33 -24.48 -17.79
C GLY A 67 6.20 -23.48 -16.64
N PHE A 68 5.48 -22.39 -16.88
CA PHE A 68 5.15 -21.41 -15.87
C PHE A 68 3.63 -21.28 -15.79
N HIS A 69 3.09 -21.46 -14.58
CA HIS A 69 1.63 -21.43 -14.36
C HIS A 69 1.26 -20.41 -13.31
N ARG A 70 0.64 -19.31 -13.76
CA ARG A 70 0.10 -18.27 -12.88
C ARG A 70 -1.19 -18.70 -12.17
N PHE A 71 -2.07 -19.38 -12.91
CA PHE A 71 -3.33 -19.96 -12.43
C PHE A 71 -3.44 -21.44 -12.86
N SER A 72 -4.26 -22.23 -12.17
CA SER A 72 -4.57 -23.66 -12.41
C SER A 72 -5.69 -23.84 -13.40
N ASN A 73 -6.38 -22.76 -13.80
CA ASN A 73 -7.15 -22.76 -15.03
C ASN A 73 -6.35 -22.01 -16.12
N PRO A 74 -5.63 -22.74 -16.99
CA PRO A 74 -4.84 -22.14 -18.06
C PRO A 74 -5.63 -21.28 -19.04
N LYS A 75 -6.96 -21.47 -19.14
CA LYS A 75 -7.85 -20.70 -20.03
C LYS A 75 -8.22 -19.31 -19.50
N ARG A 76 -7.93 -19.00 -18.23
CA ARG A 76 -8.33 -17.73 -17.60
C ARG A 76 -7.32 -16.60 -17.76
N ASP A 77 -6.05 -16.89 -18.01
CA ASP A 77 -5.05 -15.83 -18.19
C ASP A 77 -3.99 -16.20 -19.24
N ALA A 78 -4.10 -15.52 -20.38
CA ALA A 78 -3.18 -15.60 -21.51
C ALA A 78 -1.93 -14.71 -21.34
N TRP A 79 -1.79 -13.98 -20.22
CA TRP A 79 -0.83 -12.89 -20.16
C TRP A 79 0.63 -13.36 -20.13
N ILE A 80 0.97 -14.39 -19.33
CA ILE A 80 2.32 -14.98 -19.22
C ILE A 80 2.35 -16.51 -19.00
N ASN A 81 1.22 -17.20 -19.09
CA ASN A 81 1.15 -18.65 -18.81
C ASN A 81 1.81 -19.47 -19.93
N VAL A 82 2.72 -20.38 -19.58
CA VAL A 82 3.34 -21.39 -20.45
C VAL A 82 2.92 -22.78 -19.99
N ASP A 83 2.01 -23.41 -20.73
CA ASP A 83 1.26 -24.59 -20.29
C ASP A 83 1.15 -25.71 -21.33
N SER A 84 1.81 -25.54 -22.48
CA SER A 84 1.90 -26.55 -23.52
C SER A 84 3.27 -26.51 -24.20
N ALA A 85 3.62 -27.58 -24.90
CA ALA A 85 4.82 -27.69 -25.71
C ALA A 85 4.47 -27.69 -27.20
N TYR A 86 5.48 -27.52 -28.05
CA TYR A 86 5.33 -27.56 -29.50
C TYR A 86 6.44 -28.37 -30.16
N GLU A 87 6.13 -28.94 -31.32
CA GLU A 87 7.08 -29.70 -32.11
C GLU A 87 8.03 -28.79 -32.90
N VAL A 88 9.28 -29.24 -33.05
CA VAL A 88 10.28 -28.66 -33.95
C VAL A 88 11.03 -29.75 -34.72
N PRO A 89 11.56 -29.45 -35.92
CA PRO A 89 12.44 -30.37 -36.62
C PRO A 89 13.65 -30.73 -35.76
N ARG A 90 14.00 -32.03 -35.71
CA ARG A 90 15.12 -32.51 -34.87
C ARG A 90 16.47 -31.84 -35.18
N LYS A 91 16.67 -31.41 -36.43
CA LYS A 91 17.87 -30.69 -36.87
C LYS A 91 18.03 -29.30 -36.23
N ASP A 92 16.94 -28.70 -35.75
CA ASP A 92 16.93 -27.37 -35.14
C ASP A 92 17.14 -27.43 -33.62
N ILE A 93 17.30 -28.64 -33.07
CA ILE A 93 17.50 -28.88 -31.64
C ILE A 93 18.98 -28.80 -31.29
N VAL A 94 19.33 -27.86 -30.43
CA VAL A 94 20.66 -27.74 -29.83
C VAL A 94 20.84 -28.87 -28.81
N GLN A 95 21.97 -29.57 -28.87
CA GLN A 95 22.30 -30.63 -27.91
C GLN A 95 23.16 -30.07 -26.79
N LEU A 96 22.63 -30.07 -25.56
CA LEU A 96 23.34 -29.74 -24.33
C LEU A 96 23.47 -31.03 -23.51
N VAL A 97 24.54 -31.80 -23.69
CA VAL A 97 24.66 -33.16 -23.11
C VAL A 97 25.05 -33.14 -21.62
N GLU A 98 24.37 -32.30 -20.84
CA GLU A 98 24.58 -32.06 -19.41
C GLU A 98 23.29 -32.30 -18.62
N ASN A 99 23.43 -32.61 -17.32
CA ASN A 99 22.32 -32.59 -16.37
C ASN A 99 22.09 -31.14 -15.96
N VAL A 100 20.85 -30.67 -16.03
CA VAL A 100 20.54 -29.26 -15.78
C VAL A 100 19.34 -29.08 -14.87
N ILE A 101 19.17 -27.89 -14.31
CA ILE A 101 18.01 -27.49 -13.52
C ILE A 101 17.14 -26.55 -14.35
N PHE A 102 15.83 -26.75 -14.36
CA PHE A 102 14.88 -25.81 -14.95
C PHE A 102 14.50 -24.72 -13.95
N GLY A 103 14.97 -23.50 -14.19
CA GLY A 103 14.71 -22.32 -13.36
C GLY A 103 13.33 -21.69 -13.57
N GLY A 104 12.70 -21.94 -14.72
CA GLY A 104 11.39 -21.41 -15.08
C GLY A 104 11.43 -20.41 -16.24
N GLU A 105 10.43 -19.54 -16.29
CA GLU A 105 10.32 -18.45 -17.27
C GLU A 105 10.65 -17.11 -16.62
N LEU A 106 11.42 -16.26 -17.30
CA LEU A 106 11.73 -14.90 -16.86
C LEU A 106 11.01 -13.86 -17.70
N ASN A 107 10.26 -12.99 -17.03
CA ASN A 107 9.53 -11.89 -17.63
C ASN A 107 10.23 -10.55 -17.37
N GLY A 108 10.27 -9.67 -18.38
CA GLY A 108 10.89 -8.34 -18.25
C GLY A 108 10.09 -7.31 -17.44
N HIS A 109 8.92 -7.66 -16.91
CA HIS A 109 8.13 -6.83 -16.01
C HIS A 109 8.56 -7.06 -14.56
N PHE A 110 9.19 -6.06 -13.96
CA PHE A 110 9.85 -6.14 -12.65
C PHE A 110 8.99 -6.75 -11.53
N GLY A 111 7.73 -6.33 -11.40
CA GLY A 111 6.84 -6.85 -10.35
C GLY A 111 6.52 -8.35 -10.49
N HIS A 112 6.40 -8.85 -11.72
CA HIS A 112 6.12 -10.27 -11.99
C HIS A 112 7.40 -11.11 -11.88
N PHE A 113 8.53 -10.55 -12.33
CA PHE A 113 9.84 -11.15 -12.12
C PHE A 113 10.09 -11.48 -10.65
N MET A 114 9.95 -10.48 -9.78
CA MET A 114 10.21 -10.64 -8.34
C MET A 114 9.22 -11.57 -7.65
N MET A 115 7.94 -11.50 -8.00
CA MET A 115 6.91 -12.23 -7.28
C MET A 115 6.70 -13.66 -7.77
N GLU A 116 7.00 -13.96 -9.04
CA GLU A 116 6.60 -15.22 -9.67
C GLU A 116 7.74 -15.97 -10.36
N ASN A 117 8.74 -15.27 -10.93
CA ASN A 117 9.73 -15.93 -11.80
C ASN A 117 10.92 -16.54 -11.05
N TRP A 118 11.05 -16.30 -9.74
CA TRP A 118 12.06 -16.95 -8.87
C TRP A 118 11.54 -18.22 -8.20
N CYS A 119 10.31 -18.64 -8.50
CA CYS A 119 9.58 -19.63 -7.72
C CYS A 119 10.16 -21.05 -7.73
N ARG A 120 11.16 -21.37 -8.56
CA ARG A 120 11.86 -22.68 -8.57
C ARG A 120 13.27 -22.63 -7.99
N LEU A 121 13.78 -21.43 -7.69
CA LEU A 121 15.15 -21.25 -7.20
C LEU A 121 15.35 -21.72 -5.75
N TRP A 122 14.28 -22.00 -5.02
CA TRP A 122 14.36 -22.61 -3.69
C TRP A 122 15.25 -23.85 -3.67
N TYR A 123 15.23 -24.65 -4.74
CA TYR A 123 16.01 -25.89 -4.81
C TYR A 123 17.51 -25.63 -4.79
N VAL A 124 18.00 -24.67 -5.58
CA VAL A 124 19.43 -24.35 -5.60
C VAL A 124 19.89 -23.63 -4.33
N LEU A 125 18.98 -22.89 -3.69
CA LEU A 125 19.26 -22.19 -2.44
C LEU A 125 19.31 -23.13 -1.23
N GLN A 126 18.52 -24.21 -1.24
CA GLN A 126 18.59 -25.26 -0.21
C GLN A 126 19.72 -26.26 -0.44
N HIS A 127 20.20 -26.38 -1.68
CA HIS A 127 21.24 -27.31 -2.11
C HIS A 127 22.44 -26.58 -2.76
N PRO A 128 23.16 -25.72 -2.00
CA PRO A 128 24.28 -24.94 -2.54
C PRO A 128 25.44 -25.80 -3.08
N GLU A 129 25.53 -27.07 -2.67
CA GLU A 129 26.46 -28.07 -3.18
C GLU A 129 26.19 -28.46 -4.63
N ILE A 130 24.97 -28.28 -5.14
CA ILE A 130 24.61 -28.60 -6.52
C ILE A 130 25.03 -27.44 -7.42
N LYS A 131 26.06 -27.69 -8.25
CA LYS A 131 26.65 -26.70 -9.19
C LYS A 131 26.19 -26.84 -10.64
N LEU A 132 25.10 -27.57 -10.90
CA LEU A 132 24.55 -27.75 -12.24
C LEU A 132 24.11 -26.42 -12.87
N LYS A 133 24.13 -26.36 -14.21
CA LYS A 133 23.60 -25.23 -14.97
C LYS A 133 22.08 -25.10 -14.78
N ILE A 134 21.60 -23.87 -14.78
CA ILE A 134 20.20 -23.49 -14.57
C ILE A 134 19.67 -22.87 -15.87
N LEU A 135 18.71 -23.52 -16.49
CA LEU A 135 18.09 -23.06 -17.73
C LEU A 135 16.85 -22.23 -17.44
N PHE A 136 16.80 -21.04 -18.04
CA PHE A 136 15.65 -20.16 -18.04
C PHE A 136 15.14 -19.94 -19.45
N VAL A 137 13.82 -19.90 -19.58
CA VAL A 137 13.17 -19.45 -20.81
C VAL A 137 12.90 -17.96 -20.70
N ILE A 138 13.24 -17.20 -21.74
CA ILE A 138 12.91 -15.78 -21.81
C ILE A 138 11.47 -15.63 -22.27
N GLY A 139 10.65 -15.08 -21.39
CA GLY A 139 9.23 -14.88 -21.58
C GLY A 139 8.88 -13.57 -22.26
N LYS A 140 7.63 -13.17 -22.02
CA LYS A 140 7.10 -11.89 -22.47
C LYS A 140 7.97 -10.73 -21.93
N HIS A 141 8.18 -9.71 -22.77
CA HIS A 141 9.02 -8.52 -22.54
C HIS A 141 10.54 -8.70 -22.68
N GLY A 142 11.00 -9.91 -23.02
CA GLY A 142 12.38 -10.17 -23.43
C GLY A 142 13.40 -10.11 -22.30
N TYR A 143 14.66 -10.37 -22.65
CA TYR A 143 15.79 -10.35 -21.71
C TYR A 143 15.99 -8.97 -21.09
N LYS A 144 16.39 -8.95 -19.81
CA LYS A 144 16.79 -7.76 -19.08
C LYS A 144 18.14 -7.99 -18.39
N PRO A 145 19.12 -7.09 -18.55
CA PRO A 145 20.42 -7.24 -17.90
C PRO A 145 20.34 -7.40 -16.38
N TRP A 146 19.39 -6.72 -15.75
CA TRP A 146 19.19 -6.78 -14.30
C TRP A 146 18.73 -8.16 -13.78
N PHE A 147 18.39 -9.12 -14.65
CA PHE A 147 18.19 -10.51 -14.20
C PHE A 147 19.44 -11.08 -13.53
N ASN A 148 20.62 -10.85 -14.11
CA ASN A 148 21.89 -11.35 -13.59
C ASN A 148 22.24 -10.72 -12.24
N ASP A 149 21.90 -9.44 -12.04
CA ASP A 149 22.10 -8.77 -10.74
C ASP A 149 21.37 -9.53 -9.62
N PHE A 150 20.12 -9.94 -9.84
CA PHE A 150 19.38 -10.68 -8.81
C PHE A 150 19.94 -12.08 -8.57
N PHE A 151 20.39 -12.80 -9.60
CA PHE A 151 21.04 -14.10 -9.41
C PHE A 151 22.33 -13.97 -8.61
N ARG A 152 23.17 -12.98 -8.94
CA ARG A 152 24.38 -12.66 -8.17
C ARG A 152 24.04 -12.33 -6.72
N LEU A 153 23.02 -11.51 -6.47
CA LEU A 153 22.58 -11.15 -5.12
C LEU A 153 22.00 -12.33 -4.33
N MET A 154 21.47 -13.35 -5.02
CA MET A 154 21.07 -14.62 -4.40
C MET A 154 22.26 -15.56 -4.13
N GLY A 155 23.48 -15.20 -4.54
CA GLY A 155 24.67 -16.06 -4.45
C GLY A 155 24.75 -17.12 -5.55
N ILE A 156 24.07 -16.92 -6.67
CA ILE A 156 24.12 -17.83 -7.83
C ILE A 156 25.13 -17.28 -8.84
N GLU A 157 26.13 -18.11 -9.15
CA GLU A 157 27.18 -17.84 -10.13
C GLU A 157 26.58 -17.62 -11.54
N GLU A 158 26.99 -16.54 -12.22
CA GLU A 158 26.43 -16.14 -13.52
C GLU A 158 26.73 -17.19 -14.61
N GLU A 159 27.86 -17.88 -14.53
CA GLU A 159 28.29 -18.93 -15.44
C GLU A 159 27.38 -20.16 -15.41
N ARG A 160 26.57 -20.30 -14.36
CA ARG A 160 25.57 -21.37 -14.25
C ARG A 160 24.30 -21.04 -15.03
N ILE A 161 24.04 -19.79 -15.40
CA ILE A 161 22.78 -19.36 -16.00
C ILE A 161 22.82 -19.54 -17.51
N ILE A 162 21.85 -20.27 -18.06
CA ILE A 162 21.62 -20.38 -19.50
C ILE A 162 20.25 -19.82 -19.84
N TYR A 163 20.22 -18.84 -20.74
CA TYR A 163 19.00 -18.35 -21.37
C TYR A 163 18.72 -19.14 -22.64
N VAL A 164 17.60 -19.85 -22.66
CA VAL A 164 17.22 -20.73 -23.78
C VAL A 164 16.51 -19.91 -24.86
N ASP A 165 17.18 -19.69 -25.99
CA ASP A 165 16.66 -18.99 -27.17
C ASP A 165 16.34 -19.94 -28.35
N LYS A 166 16.83 -21.19 -28.28
CA LYS A 166 16.57 -22.26 -29.24
C LYS A 166 16.12 -23.54 -28.53
N PRO A 167 15.31 -24.40 -29.19
CA PRO A 167 14.98 -25.72 -28.66
C PRO A 167 16.24 -26.47 -28.25
N THR A 168 16.35 -26.84 -26.98
CA THR A 168 17.58 -27.41 -26.41
C THR A 168 17.29 -28.72 -25.73
N GLN A 169 17.90 -29.81 -26.19
CA GLN A 169 17.82 -31.13 -25.56
C GLN A 169 18.94 -31.31 -24.55
N CYS A 170 18.59 -31.73 -23.35
CA CYS A 170 19.52 -31.96 -22.24
C CYS A 170 19.77 -33.45 -22.00
N ARG A 171 20.83 -33.82 -21.25
CA ARG A 171 20.98 -35.22 -20.78
C ARG A 171 19.83 -35.58 -19.86
N SER A 172 19.61 -34.75 -18.84
CA SER A 172 18.41 -34.77 -18.01
C SER A 172 18.06 -33.36 -17.54
N VAL A 173 16.77 -33.13 -17.29
CA VAL A 173 16.26 -31.86 -16.76
C VAL A 173 15.65 -32.14 -15.38
N ILE A 174 16.25 -31.53 -14.36
CA ILE A 174 15.75 -31.49 -12.98
C ILE A 174 14.75 -30.34 -12.87
N ILE A 175 13.55 -30.62 -12.39
CA ILE A 175 12.40 -29.72 -12.41
C ILE A 175 11.86 -29.60 -10.98
N PRO A 176 12.34 -28.61 -10.20
CA PRO A 176 11.75 -28.27 -8.91
C PRO A 176 10.34 -27.70 -9.08
N ASP A 177 9.37 -28.07 -8.25
CA ASP A 177 8.02 -27.48 -8.29
C ASP A 177 8.03 -25.95 -8.06
N GLN A 178 6.99 -25.25 -8.53
CA GLN A 178 6.82 -23.81 -8.28
C GLN A 178 6.41 -23.56 -6.83
N ALA A 179 7.17 -22.74 -6.12
CA ALA A 179 6.91 -22.36 -4.73
C ALA A 179 5.77 -21.34 -4.55
N GLN A 180 5.40 -20.62 -5.62
CA GLN A 180 4.22 -19.77 -5.69
C GLN A 180 3.34 -20.20 -6.86
N TYR A 181 2.03 -20.17 -6.62
CA TYR A 181 0.99 -20.51 -7.58
C TYR A 181 -0.31 -19.84 -7.13
N TRP A 182 -0.94 -19.04 -7.99
CA TRP A 182 -2.13 -18.24 -7.63
C TRP A 182 -1.86 -17.24 -6.49
N ASP A 183 -2.82 -17.13 -5.57
CA ASP A 183 -2.72 -16.46 -4.27
C ASP A 183 -1.99 -17.32 -3.22
N ASN A 184 -1.50 -18.51 -3.61
CA ASN A 184 -0.83 -19.42 -2.69
C ASN A 184 0.69 -19.37 -2.86
N PHE A 185 1.38 -19.46 -1.75
CA PHE A 185 2.83 -19.60 -1.71
C PHE A 185 3.23 -20.50 -0.56
N THR A 186 4.32 -21.22 -0.76
CA THR A 186 4.97 -22.08 0.24
C THR A 186 6.05 -21.32 0.97
N LYS A 187 6.60 -21.87 2.07
CA LYS A 187 7.70 -21.23 2.81
C LYS A 187 8.95 -21.04 1.94
N GLU A 188 9.17 -21.93 0.98
CA GLU A 188 10.29 -21.93 0.04
C GLU A 188 10.29 -20.69 -0.87
N TRP A 189 9.12 -20.09 -1.11
CA TRP A 189 9.00 -18.87 -1.92
C TRP A 189 9.73 -17.67 -1.28
N ALA A 190 9.92 -17.67 0.04
CA ALA A 190 10.66 -16.61 0.73
C ALA A 190 12.19 -16.74 0.61
N LEU A 191 12.71 -17.91 0.21
CA LEU A 191 14.16 -18.17 0.22
C LEU A 191 14.97 -17.24 -0.69
N PRO A 192 14.53 -16.91 -1.93
CA PRO A 192 15.24 -15.92 -2.76
C PRO A 192 15.37 -14.55 -2.08
N PHE A 193 14.31 -14.08 -1.41
CA PHE A 193 14.34 -12.82 -0.66
C PHE A 193 15.31 -12.89 0.53
N GLN A 194 15.34 -14.01 1.24
CA GLN A 194 16.25 -14.22 2.37
C GLN A 194 17.70 -14.28 1.93
N ALA A 195 18.00 -14.98 0.83
CA ALA A 195 19.32 -15.06 0.24
C ALA A 195 19.82 -13.67 -0.17
N ILE A 196 18.99 -12.86 -0.82
CA ILE A 196 19.36 -11.48 -1.15
C ILE A 196 19.65 -10.66 0.11
N LYS A 197 18.78 -10.74 1.14
CA LYS A 197 18.96 -10.02 2.40
C LYS A 197 20.25 -10.38 3.14
N SER A 198 20.76 -11.60 2.99
CA SER A 198 22.02 -12.02 3.62
C SER A 198 23.26 -11.49 2.90
N HIS A 199 23.16 -11.16 1.61
CA HIS A 199 24.29 -10.68 0.80
C HIS A 199 24.33 -9.15 0.67
N VAL A 200 23.18 -8.47 0.79
CA VAL A 200 23.12 -7.00 0.70
C VAL A 200 23.30 -6.35 2.06
N LYS A 201 24.23 -5.38 2.15
CA LYS A 201 24.40 -4.56 3.35
C LYS A 201 23.27 -3.52 3.45
N PRO A 202 22.56 -3.42 4.58
CA PRO A 202 21.58 -2.36 4.80
C PRO A 202 22.23 -0.98 4.67
N GLY A 203 21.54 -0.07 3.99
CA GLY A 203 21.90 1.34 3.91
C GLY A 203 21.66 2.06 5.24
N THR A 204 21.97 3.36 5.27
CA THR A 204 21.74 4.18 6.46
C THR A 204 20.24 4.38 6.73
N PRO A 205 19.83 4.44 8.02
CA PRO A 205 18.46 4.80 8.41
C PRO A 205 18.03 6.14 7.77
N GLN A 206 16.84 6.15 7.19
CA GLN A 206 16.29 7.31 6.47
C GLN A 206 14.79 7.13 6.21
N LYS A 207 14.10 8.25 5.91
CA LYS A 207 12.73 8.26 5.40
C LYS A 207 12.73 8.40 3.88
N LEU A 208 11.91 7.62 3.18
CA LEU A 208 11.93 7.52 1.71
C LEU A 208 10.56 7.78 1.11
N TYR A 209 10.48 8.62 0.09
CA TYR A 209 9.34 8.67 -0.83
C TYR A 209 9.77 8.04 -2.16
N LEU A 210 9.22 6.88 -2.51
CA LEU A 210 9.54 6.21 -3.77
C LEU A 210 8.58 6.70 -4.86
N THR A 211 9.13 7.38 -5.85
CA THR A 211 8.37 8.02 -6.93
C THR A 211 8.50 7.27 -8.27
N ARG A 212 7.51 7.44 -9.14
CA ARG A 212 7.51 6.98 -10.55
C ARG A 212 7.49 8.12 -11.57
N THR A 213 7.60 9.38 -11.14
CA THR A 213 7.48 10.55 -12.03
C THR A 213 8.46 10.52 -13.21
N LYS A 214 9.67 10.00 -12.99
CA LYS A 214 10.76 9.91 -13.99
C LYS A 214 10.76 8.62 -14.81
N LEU A 215 9.80 7.72 -14.58
CA LEU A 215 9.68 6.47 -15.33
C LEU A 215 9.04 6.70 -16.71
N VAL A 216 9.81 6.47 -17.77
CA VAL A 216 9.44 6.78 -19.16
C VAL A 216 8.46 5.75 -19.76
N ASN A 217 8.62 4.46 -19.46
CA ASN A 217 7.80 3.38 -20.02
C ASN A 217 6.90 2.77 -18.95
N ARG A 218 5.74 3.39 -18.72
CA ARG A 218 4.80 2.98 -17.68
C ARG A 218 3.47 2.50 -18.27
N LEU A 219 2.96 1.40 -17.72
CA LEU A 219 1.61 0.90 -18.03
C LEU A 219 0.54 1.78 -17.39
N VAL A 220 0.86 2.35 -16.23
CA VAL A 220 0.00 3.25 -15.47
C VAL A 220 0.70 4.59 -15.32
N HIS A 221 0.01 5.62 -15.74
CA HIS A 221 0.42 7.01 -15.61
C HIS A 221 -0.29 7.59 -14.39
N ILE A 222 0.50 8.21 -13.52
CA ILE A 222 0.04 8.78 -12.26
C ILE A 222 0.18 10.29 -12.41
N HIS A 223 -0.93 10.99 -12.26
CA HIS A 223 -0.97 12.44 -12.26
C HIS A 223 -1.04 12.96 -10.84
N ASN A 224 -0.40 14.12 -10.61
CA ASN A 224 -0.33 14.80 -9.31
C ASN A 224 0.59 14.11 -8.28
N GLU A 225 1.53 13.25 -8.71
CA GLU A 225 2.49 12.61 -7.80
C GLU A 225 3.50 13.64 -7.24
N GLU A 226 3.74 14.72 -7.98
CA GLU A 226 4.62 15.83 -7.59
C GLU A 226 4.17 16.52 -6.29
N TYR A 227 2.85 16.61 -6.03
CA TYR A 227 2.31 17.11 -4.77
C TYR A 227 2.82 16.26 -3.58
N PHE A 228 2.79 14.94 -3.71
CA PHE A 228 3.23 14.02 -2.67
C PHE A 228 4.76 14.02 -2.54
N GLU A 229 5.51 14.13 -3.63
CA GLU A 229 6.96 14.32 -3.57
C GLU A 229 7.32 15.53 -2.69
N ASP A 230 6.71 16.68 -2.95
CA ASP A 230 6.96 17.92 -2.20
C ASP A 230 6.46 17.84 -0.76
N PHE A 231 5.29 17.25 -0.53
CA PHE A 231 4.74 17.04 0.81
C PHE A 231 5.69 16.22 1.69
N PHE A 232 6.20 15.09 1.18
CA PHE A 232 7.09 14.22 1.92
C PHE A 232 8.51 14.82 2.04
N ALA A 233 9.01 15.49 0.99
CA ALA A 233 10.31 16.17 1.03
C ALA A 233 10.38 17.22 2.15
N LYS A 234 9.33 18.05 2.31
CA LYS A 234 9.21 19.04 3.40
C LYS A 234 9.25 18.41 4.80
N ARG A 235 8.97 17.10 4.91
CA ARG A 235 8.96 16.33 6.17
C ARG A 235 10.18 15.42 6.31
N GLY A 236 11.25 15.72 5.59
CA GLY A 236 12.54 15.04 5.70
C GLY A 236 12.60 13.69 5.00
N PHE A 237 11.65 13.37 4.12
CA PHE A 237 11.75 12.18 3.28
C PHE A 237 12.64 12.47 2.07
N LYS A 238 13.53 11.54 1.76
CA LYS A 238 14.29 11.56 0.52
C LYS A 238 13.41 11.05 -0.62
N VAL A 239 13.17 11.89 -1.62
CA VAL A 239 12.48 11.49 -2.87
C VAL A 239 13.45 10.69 -3.73
N VAL A 240 13.11 9.43 -4.01
CA VAL A 240 13.94 8.48 -4.74
C VAL A 240 13.18 7.94 -5.94
N SER A 241 13.81 7.98 -7.11
CA SER A 241 13.34 7.34 -8.34
C SER A 241 14.09 6.00 -8.49
N PRO A 242 13.51 4.85 -8.06
CA PRO A 242 14.25 3.59 -7.95
C PRO A 242 14.76 3.08 -9.30
N GLU A 243 14.10 3.43 -10.40
CA GLU A 243 14.51 3.06 -11.76
C GLU A 243 15.87 3.65 -12.19
N LYS A 244 16.42 4.59 -11.43
CA LYS A 244 17.74 5.18 -11.65
C LYS A 244 18.86 4.49 -10.86
N LEU A 245 18.52 3.48 -10.07
CA LEU A 245 19.42 2.79 -9.18
C LEU A 245 19.58 1.32 -9.60
N THR A 246 20.74 0.75 -9.32
CA THR A 246 20.95 -0.69 -9.47
C THR A 246 20.06 -1.47 -8.49
N PRO A 247 19.75 -2.76 -8.77
CA PRO A 247 18.98 -3.58 -7.83
C PRO A 247 19.58 -3.63 -6.42
N GLU A 248 20.91 -3.72 -6.31
CA GLU A 248 21.61 -3.75 -5.02
C GLU A 248 21.46 -2.45 -4.24
N GLU A 249 21.61 -1.29 -4.89
CA GLU A 249 21.38 0.02 -4.28
C GLU A 249 19.92 0.17 -3.82
N GLN A 250 18.95 -0.25 -4.64
CA GLN A 250 17.54 -0.24 -4.27
C GLN A 250 17.31 -1.08 -3.01
N ILE A 251 17.77 -2.34 -2.98
CA ILE A 251 17.59 -3.23 -1.83
C ILE A 251 18.28 -2.67 -0.58
N SER A 252 19.51 -2.17 -0.72
CA SER A 252 20.26 -1.56 0.38
C SER A 252 19.50 -0.38 1.01
N LEU A 253 18.97 0.53 0.19
CA LEU A 253 18.16 1.66 0.64
C LEU A 253 16.91 1.19 1.40
N ILE A 254 16.19 0.21 0.85
CA ILE A 254 14.95 -0.32 1.45
C ILE A 254 15.23 -1.04 2.78
N MET A 255 16.31 -1.82 2.87
CA MET A 255 16.71 -2.52 4.09
C MET A 255 17.11 -1.54 5.21
N GLY A 256 17.68 -0.38 4.85
CA GLY A 256 18.06 0.66 5.80
C GLY A 256 16.90 1.53 6.30
N ALA A 257 15.89 1.75 5.45
CA ALA A 257 14.82 2.73 5.69
C ALA A 257 14.00 2.50 6.97
N ASP A 258 13.62 3.59 7.64
CA ASP A 258 12.71 3.60 8.80
C ASP A 258 11.25 3.81 8.38
N GLU A 259 11.05 4.66 7.39
CA GLU A 259 9.73 5.00 6.86
C GLU A 259 9.81 5.07 5.34
N ILE A 260 8.83 4.48 4.67
CA ILE A 260 8.73 4.46 3.21
C ILE A 260 7.32 4.88 2.83
N ALA A 261 7.17 5.78 1.88
CA ALA A 261 5.90 6.18 1.30
C ALA A 261 5.95 5.97 -0.23
N SER A 262 4.89 5.42 -0.82
CA SER A 262 4.81 5.26 -2.28
C SER A 262 3.41 4.95 -2.77
N THR A 263 3.19 5.15 -4.07
CA THR A 263 2.00 4.67 -4.75
C THR A 263 1.96 3.14 -4.80
N LEU A 264 0.78 2.59 -4.51
CA LEU A 264 0.56 1.15 -4.37
C LEU A 264 0.76 0.45 -5.72
N GLY A 265 1.59 -0.59 -5.77
CA GLY A 265 1.92 -1.31 -6.99
C GLY A 265 3.24 -2.07 -6.84
N THR A 266 4.03 -2.17 -7.92
CA THR A 266 5.34 -2.83 -7.83
C THR A 266 6.28 -2.20 -6.80
N LEU A 267 6.19 -0.89 -6.54
CA LEU A 267 7.01 -0.21 -5.53
C LEU A 267 6.71 -0.68 -4.10
N THR A 268 5.47 -1.03 -3.80
CA THR A 268 5.10 -1.49 -2.45
C THR A 268 5.51 -2.94 -2.19
N HIS A 269 5.88 -3.71 -3.22
CA HIS A 269 6.45 -5.05 -3.03
C HIS A 269 7.85 -5.01 -2.39
N TRP A 270 8.55 -3.86 -2.45
CA TRP A 270 9.80 -3.65 -1.73
C TRP A 270 9.65 -3.85 -0.22
N ALA A 271 8.43 -3.80 0.33
CA ALA A 271 8.15 -4.11 1.73
C ALA A 271 8.67 -5.50 2.16
N LEU A 272 8.85 -6.44 1.22
CA LEU A 272 9.47 -7.74 1.50
C LEU A 272 10.93 -7.63 1.94
N PHE A 273 11.63 -6.54 1.61
CA PHE A 273 13.01 -6.25 2.01
C PHE A 273 13.14 -5.44 3.28
N CYS A 274 12.07 -4.76 3.72
CA CYS A 274 12.09 -3.91 4.90
C CYS A 274 12.51 -4.66 6.17
N LYS A 275 13.15 -3.93 7.08
CA LYS A 275 13.31 -4.35 8.47
C LYS A 275 11.94 -4.38 9.18
N PRO A 276 11.71 -5.26 10.16
CA PRO A 276 10.39 -5.40 10.80
C PRO A 276 9.85 -4.11 11.46
N SER A 277 10.74 -3.22 11.90
CA SER A 277 10.38 -1.94 12.52
C SER A 277 10.05 -0.83 11.53
N ALA A 278 10.38 -1.00 10.24
CA ALA A 278 10.09 0.02 9.23
C ALA A 278 8.57 0.19 9.07
N LYS A 279 8.12 1.39 8.72
CA LYS A 279 6.73 1.69 8.37
C LYS A 279 6.61 1.88 6.86
N PHE A 280 5.55 1.37 6.25
CA PHE A 280 5.29 1.57 4.81
C PHE A 280 3.91 2.20 4.57
N ILE A 281 3.88 3.43 4.09
CA ILE A 281 2.68 4.18 3.73
C ILE A 281 2.39 3.95 2.24
N MET A 282 1.23 3.37 1.93
CA MET A 282 0.86 2.92 0.60
C MET A 282 -0.33 3.71 0.08
N PHE A 283 -0.22 4.26 -1.13
CA PHE A 283 -1.27 5.09 -1.74
C PHE A 283 -1.97 4.33 -2.88
N PRO A 284 -3.19 3.79 -2.66
CA PRO A 284 -3.98 3.23 -3.73
C PRO A 284 -4.18 4.25 -4.85
N ARG A 285 -4.04 3.78 -6.09
CA ARG A 285 -4.21 4.60 -7.31
C ARG A 285 -5.66 4.56 -7.83
N THR A 286 -6.48 3.66 -7.28
CA THR A 286 -7.86 3.36 -7.66
C THR A 286 -8.68 3.11 -6.38
N LYS A 287 -9.99 3.36 -6.43
CA LYS A 287 -10.89 3.18 -5.28
C LYS A 287 -11.15 1.71 -4.98
N GLN A 288 -11.11 0.87 -6.02
CA GLN A 288 -11.18 -0.58 -5.91
C GLN A 288 -9.82 -1.17 -6.29
N TYR A 289 -9.29 -2.03 -5.43
CA TYR A 289 -8.01 -2.69 -5.64
C TYR A 289 -8.14 -4.20 -5.47
N ASP A 290 -7.71 -4.96 -6.49
CA ASP A 290 -7.72 -6.43 -6.50
C ASP A 290 -6.35 -7.01 -6.88
N GLY A 291 -5.27 -6.44 -6.33
CA GLY A 291 -3.93 -6.94 -6.64
C GLY A 291 -3.52 -8.09 -5.73
N ASN A 292 -3.40 -9.29 -6.32
CA ASN A 292 -3.05 -10.52 -5.62
C ASN A 292 -1.68 -10.46 -4.91
N PHE A 293 -0.66 -9.87 -5.53
CA PHE A 293 0.69 -9.83 -4.93
C PHE A 293 0.77 -8.95 -3.69
N GLN A 294 0.03 -7.84 -3.68
CA GLN A 294 0.03 -6.96 -2.53
C GLN A 294 -0.56 -7.67 -1.30
N ARG A 295 -1.54 -8.57 -1.48
CA ARG A 295 -2.04 -9.45 -0.40
C ARG A 295 -0.92 -10.29 0.21
N ILE A 296 -0.09 -10.92 -0.63
CA ILE A 296 1.05 -11.74 -0.19
C ILE A 296 2.05 -10.87 0.58
N VAL A 297 2.38 -9.69 0.04
CA VAL A 297 3.29 -8.74 0.68
C VAL A 297 2.79 -8.32 2.05
N ASN A 298 1.52 -7.91 2.17
CA ASN A 298 0.91 -7.50 3.44
C ASN A 298 0.67 -8.69 4.40
N ASN A 299 0.70 -9.93 3.91
CA ASN A 299 0.72 -11.11 4.76
C ASN A 299 2.05 -11.34 5.45
N ILE A 300 3.15 -10.91 4.83
CA ILE A 300 4.50 -11.07 5.36
C ILE A 300 4.92 -9.83 6.14
N PHE A 301 4.69 -8.64 5.59
CA PHE A 301 5.05 -7.37 6.20
C PHE A 301 3.79 -6.69 6.76
N LYS A 302 3.75 -6.51 8.09
CA LYS A 302 2.54 -6.07 8.82
C LYS A 302 2.53 -4.60 9.23
N ASN A 303 3.65 -3.89 9.17
CA ASN A 303 3.77 -2.52 9.65
C ASN A 303 3.55 -1.50 8.50
N TYR A 304 2.32 -1.45 8.00
CA TYR A 304 1.96 -0.60 6.87
C TYR A 304 0.71 0.25 7.14
N TYR A 305 0.57 1.31 6.35
CA TYR A 305 -0.61 2.17 6.25
C TYR A 305 -1.10 2.12 4.80
N ILE A 306 -2.42 2.11 4.60
CA ILE A 306 -3.05 2.29 3.29
C ILE A 306 -3.88 3.57 3.38
N VAL A 307 -3.58 4.52 2.50
CA VAL A 307 -4.19 5.85 2.51
C VAL A 307 -4.75 6.14 1.13
N ASP A 308 -6.06 6.15 1.01
CA ASP A 308 -6.78 6.41 -0.23
C ASP A 308 -6.53 7.85 -0.69
N VAL A 309 -5.85 8.01 -1.82
CA VAL A 309 -5.57 9.29 -2.46
C VAL A 309 -6.22 9.37 -3.84
N ALA A 310 -7.04 8.39 -4.24
CA ALA A 310 -7.54 8.28 -5.60
C ALA A 310 -8.66 9.31 -5.87
N LYS A 311 -8.42 10.22 -6.81
CA LYS A 311 -9.38 11.24 -7.28
C LYS A 311 -9.86 10.97 -8.70
N ASN A 312 -9.91 9.71 -9.13
CA ASN A 312 -10.37 9.36 -10.47
C ASN A 312 -11.88 9.66 -10.64
N PHE A 313 -12.23 10.29 -11.76
CA PHE A 313 -13.63 10.56 -12.16
C PHE A 313 -14.06 9.75 -13.39
N MET A 314 -13.15 8.97 -13.97
CA MET A 314 -13.40 8.13 -15.16
C MET A 314 -12.96 6.69 -14.89
N TYR A 315 -13.37 5.76 -15.76
CA TYR A 315 -13.14 4.32 -15.55
C TYR A 315 -11.70 3.98 -15.12
N GLU A 316 -11.61 3.19 -14.07
CA GLU A 316 -10.38 2.84 -13.36
C GLU A 316 -9.89 1.45 -13.76
N ASN A 317 -8.58 1.30 -13.99
CA ASN A 317 -7.94 0.00 -14.02
C ASN A 317 -6.55 0.10 -13.37
N HIS A 318 -6.31 -0.72 -12.34
CA HIS A 318 -5.02 -0.78 -11.66
C HIS A 318 -3.88 -1.24 -12.57
N ASP A 319 -4.18 -2.11 -13.53
CA ASP A 319 -3.18 -2.80 -14.36
C ASP A 319 -2.77 -1.99 -15.59
N GLY A 320 -3.45 -0.88 -15.88
CA GLY A 320 -3.07 0.00 -16.98
C GLY A 320 -4.01 1.18 -17.17
N GLY A 321 -3.47 2.31 -17.62
CA GLY A 321 -4.24 3.52 -17.89
C GLY A 321 -3.76 4.73 -17.11
N GLU A 322 -4.70 5.60 -16.77
CA GLU A 322 -4.44 6.86 -16.08
C GLU A 322 -5.02 6.84 -14.68
N CYS A 323 -4.28 7.41 -13.73
CA CYS A 323 -4.72 7.59 -12.36
C CYS A 323 -4.47 9.04 -11.94
N LEU A 324 -5.51 9.70 -11.44
CA LEU A 324 -5.42 10.97 -10.76
C LEU A 324 -5.38 10.70 -9.26
N ILE A 325 -4.32 11.15 -8.59
CA ILE A 325 -4.21 11.12 -7.14
C ILE A 325 -4.26 12.55 -6.58
N GLY A 326 -4.52 12.71 -5.28
CA GLY A 326 -4.52 14.02 -4.65
C GLY A 326 -5.03 14.01 -3.22
N SER A 327 -5.28 15.20 -2.68
CA SER A 327 -5.76 15.40 -1.32
C SER A 327 -7.22 14.99 -1.19
N THR A 328 -7.44 13.78 -0.67
CA THR A 328 -8.77 13.24 -0.31
C THR A 328 -9.05 13.51 1.18
N LYS A 329 -10.28 13.27 1.64
CA LYS A 329 -10.56 13.32 3.08
C LYS A 329 -9.73 12.30 3.89
N TYR A 330 -9.46 11.12 3.34
CA TYR A 330 -8.70 10.07 4.01
C TYR A 330 -7.21 10.42 4.10
N TRP A 331 -6.68 11.09 3.08
CA TRP A 331 -5.35 11.68 3.12
C TRP A 331 -5.24 12.70 4.27
N LYS A 332 -6.22 13.60 4.40
CA LYS A 332 -6.26 14.61 5.47
C LYS A 332 -6.34 13.98 6.86
N GLU A 333 -7.21 12.99 7.04
CA GLU A 333 -7.31 12.20 8.28
C GLU A 333 -5.97 11.52 8.63
N PHE A 334 -5.31 10.91 7.63
CA PHE A 334 -3.99 10.31 7.81
C PHE A 334 -2.94 11.34 8.21
N VAL A 335 -2.92 12.52 7.57
CA VAL A 335 -1.93 13.55 7.89
C VAL A 335 -2.12 14.08 9.31
N ALA A 336 -3.36 14.29 9.73
CA ALA A 336 -3.70 14.70 11.09
C ALA A 336 -3.27 13.66 12.12
N ASP A 337 -3.57 12.38 11.89
CA ASP A 337 -3.26 11.31 12.83
C ASP A 337 -1.76 10.96 12.87
N TYR A 338 -1.10 10.94 11.71
CA TYR A 338 0.26 10.43 11.58
C TYR A 338 1.33 11.51 11.79
N PHE A 339 1.09 12.71 11.26
CA PHE A 339 2.03 13.84 11.36
C PHE A 339 1.62 14.85 12.44
N GLY A 340 0.38 14.80 12.93
CA GLY A 340 -0.11 15.81 13.89
C GLY A 340 -0.41 17.16 13.22
N GLU A 341 -0.66 17.16 11.91
CA GLU A 341 -0.80 18.38 11.11
C GLU A 341 -2.17 18.45 10.44
N GLN A 342 -2.75 19.64 10.34
CA GLN A 342 -3.90 19.89 9.47
C GLN A 342 -3.41 20.44 8.14
N ILE A 343 -3.98 19.94 7.04
CA ILE A 343 -3.73 20.47 5.71
C ILE A 343 -5.00 21.08 5.14
N ASP A 344 -4.82 22.20 4.44
CA ASP A 344 -5.91 22.94 3.81
C ASP A 344 -6.62 22.09 2.76
N GLU A 345 -7.87 22.44 2.48
CA GLU A 345 -8.68 21.65 1.55
C GLU A 345 -8.16 21.68 0.13
N ASP A 346 -7.51 22.79 -0.20
CA ASP A 346 -6.92 23.11 -1.49
C ASP A 346 -5.40 23.03 -1.47
N ASP A 347 -4.80 22.30 -0.51
CA ASP A 347 -3.35 22.16 -0.36
C ASP A 347 -2.67 21.57 -1.63
N ASP A 348 -3.41 20.77 -2.42
CA ASP A 348 -2.94 20.26 -3.71
C ASP A 348 -3.45 21.06 -4.92
N SER A 349 -4.26 22.11 -4.74
CA SER A 349 -4.98 22.82 -5.82
C SER A 349 -4.07 23.32 -6.95
N THR A 350 -2.90 23.85 -6.59
CA THR A 350 -1.90 24.35 -7.55
C THR A 350 -1.42 23.23 -8.47
N TYR A 351 -1.18 22.04 -7.92
CA TYR A 351 -0.75 20.87 -8.68
C TYR A 351 -1.92 20.20 -9.41
N LEU A 352 -3.08 20.14 -8.75
CA LEU A 352 -4.28 19.46 -9.21
C LEU A 352 -4.81 20.04 -10.52
N SER A 353 -4.77 21.36 -10.69
CA SER A 353 -5.20 22.01 -11.94
C SER A 353 -4.40 21.52 -13.16
N VAL A 354 -3.07 21.51 -13.06
CA VAL A 354 -2.16 21.02 -14.11
C VAL A 354 -2.30 19.51 -14.30
N ALA A 355 -2.46 18.76 -13.22
CA ALA A 355 -2.65 17.32 -13.25
C ALA A 355 -3.96 16.93 -13.97
N LEU A 356 -5.04 17.67 -13.74
CA LEU A 356 -6.34 17.45 -14.34
C LEU A 356 -6.32 17.67 -15.86
N ASP A 357 -5.61 18.70 -16.32
CA ASP A 357 -5.44 18.95 -17.75
C ASP A 357 -4.71 17.80 -18.45
N LYS A 358 -3.65 17.28 -17.84
CA LYS A 358 -2.91 16.12 -18.36
C LYS A 358 -3.78 14.85 -18.35
N TYR A 359 -4.53 14.64 -17.26
CA TYR A 359 -5.41 13.48 -17.09
C TYR A 359 -6.54 13.45 -18.14
N THR A 360 -7.22 14.58 -18.32
CA THR A 360 -8.31 14.71 -19.32
C THR A 360 -7.80 14.63 -20.76
N ASP A 361 -6.65 15.24 -21.07
CA ASP A 361 -6.03 15.18 -22.40
C ASP A 361 -5.67 13.74 -22.78
N PHE A 362 -4.96 13.02 -21.90
CA PHE A 362 -4.59 11.64 -22.19
C PHE A 362 -5.82 10.76 -22.37
N TRP A 363 -6.77 10.83 -21.45
CA TRP A 363 -7.98 10.00 -21.53
C TRP A 363 -8.71 10.27 -22.85
N CYS A 364 -8.88 11.53 -23.22
CA CYS A 364 -9.51 11.91 -24.49
C CYS A 364 -8.71 11.35 -25.68
N ARG A 365 -7.38 11.47 -25.69
CA ARG A 365 -6.54 10.92 -26.78
C ARG A 365 -6.67 9.41 -26.91
N LYS A 366 -6.71 8.70 -25.78
CA LYS A 366 -6.78 7.24 -25.75
C LYS A 366 -8.13 6.70 -26.22
N TYR A 367 -9.23 7.30 -25.77
CA TYR A 367 -10.57 6.74 -25.98
C TYR A 367 -11.37 7.42 -27.10
N VAL A 368 -11.09 8.69 -27.42
CA VAL A 368 -11.72 9.41 -28.55
C VAL A 368 -10.85 9.38 -29.80
N GLY A 369 -9.52 9.35 -29.61
CA GLY A 369 -8.54 9.38 -30.69
C GLY A 369 -8.21 10.80 -31.13
N ALA A 370 -6.92 11.15 -31.12
CA ALA A 370 -6.43 12.51 -31.44
C ALA A 370 -6.76 12.99 -32.88
N LYS A 371 -7.18 12.09 -33.77
CA LYS A 371 -7.58 12.41 -35.15
C LYS A 371 -9.09 12.63 -35.30
N SER A 372 -9.86 12.49 -34.23
CA SER A 372 -11.31 12.68 -34.25
C SER A 372 -11.66 14.15 -34.45
N VAL A 373 -12.60 14.45 -35.35
CA VAL A 373 -13.14 15.81 -35.55
C VAL A 373 -13.88 16.35 -34.31
N HIS A 374 -14.20 15.49 -33.35
CA HIS A 374 -14.84 15.87 -32.10
C HIS A 374 -13.88 16.00 -30.92
N PHE A 375 -12.56 15.80 -31.14
CA PHE A 375 -11.57 15.74 -30.08
C PHE A 375 -11.62 16.96 -29.14
N ASP A 376 -11.52 18.18 -29.69
CA ASP A 376 -11.49 19.41 -28.88
C ASP A 376 -12.81 19.64 -28.14
N LYS A 377 -13.94 19.31 -28.76
CA LYS A 377 -15.27 19.44 -28.15
C LYS A 377 -15.41 18.52 -26.95
N VAL A 378 -14.98 17.26 -27.08
CA VAL A 378 -15.04 16.28 -26.00
C VAL A 378 -14.06 16.64 -24.88
N LEU A 379 -12.83 17.02 -25.23
CA LEU A 379 -11.81 17.42 -24.25
C LEU A 379 -12.29 18.60 -23.39
N ASN A 380 -12.82 19.65 -24.02
CA ASN A 380 -13.33 20.82 -23.30
C ASN A 380 -14.54 20.48 -22.42
N SER A 381 -15.42 19.59 -22.87
CA SER A 381 -16.56 19.14 -22.07
C SER A 381 -16.12 18.32 -20.84
N LEU A 382 -15.10 17.47 -21.00
CA LEU A 382 -14.52 16.70 -19.89
C LEU A 382 -13.88 17.62 -18.85
N ARG A 383 -13.14 18.64 -19.29
CA ARG A 383 -12.53 19.65 -18.40
C ARG A 383 -13.59 20.43 -17.62
N ASP A 384 -14.64 20.92 -18.29
CA ASP A 384 -15.75 21.63 -17.62
C ASP A 384 -16.45 20.75 -16.58
N MET A 385 -16.74 19.49 -16.93
CA MET A 385 -17.32 18.52 -16.00
C MET A 385 -16.43 18.32 -14.77
N CYS A 386 -15.12 18.11 -14.96
CA CYS A 386 -14.19 17.89 -13.83
C CYS A 386 -14.10 19.13 -12.93
N ASN A 387 -14.01 20.33 -13.50
CA ASN A 387 -14.00 21.58 -12.72
C ASN A 387 -15.27 21.75 -11.89
N ARG A 388 -16.44 21.39 -12.44
CA ARG A 388 -17.71 21.41 -11.69
C ARG A 388 -17.73 20.40 -10.55
N ILE A 389 -17.19 19.20 -10.75
CA ILE A 389 -17.10 18.19 -9.69
C ILE A 389 -16.21 18.69 -8.56
N ILE A 390 -15.03 19.24 -8.86
CA ILE A 390 -14.13 19.82 -7.86
C ILE A 390 -14.83 20.93 -7.07
N ALA A 391 -15.52 21.84 -7.76
CA ALA A 391 -16.27 22.91 -7.11
C ALA A 391 -17.43 22.39 -6.24
N LEU A 392 -18.05 21.25 -6.60
CA LEU A 392 -19.08 20.60 -5.80
C LEU A 392 -18.51 19.91 -4.57
N GLU A 393 -17.36 19.21 -4.69
CA GLU A 393 -16.64 18.63 -3.56
C GLU A 393 -16.28 19.71 -2.55
N GLN A 394 -15.73 20.85 -3.00
CA GLN A 394 -15.44 22.01 -2.14
C GLN A 394 -16.70 22.61 -1.50
N LYS A 395 -17.84 22.66 -2.21
CA LYS A 395 -19.10 23.21 -1.69
C LYS A 395 -19.81 22.30 -0.67
N GLN A 396 -19.77 20.97 -0.85
CA GLN A 396 -20.37 20.04 0.12
C GLN A 396 -19.64 20.05 1.47
N ILE A 397 -18.39 20.52 1.51
CA ILE A 397 -17.55 20.54 2.71
C ILE A 397 -17.67 21.86 3.49
N LYS A 398 -18.36 22.90 2.97
CA LYS A 398 -18.60 24.16 3.73
C LYS A 398 -19.39 24.01 5.04
N HIS A 399 -19.89 22.82 5.36
CA HIS A 399 -20.35 22.43 6.69
C HIS A 399 -19.29 21.62 7.46
N ARG A 400 -18.01 22.02 7.37
CA ARG A 400 -16.91 21.32 8.05
C ARG A 400 -17.04 21.57 9.56
N PRO A 401 -17.04 20.51 10.38
CA PRO A 401 -16.97 20.67 11.82
C PRO A 401 -15.60 21.26 12.18
N LEU A 402 -15.61 22.49 12.70
CA LEU A 402 -14.40 23.22 13.12
C LEU A 402 -13.78 22.61 14.37
N LEU A 403 -14.52 21.77 15.07
CA LEU A 403 -14.11 21.13 16.30
C LEU A 403 -14.15 19.60 16.15
N ASN A 404 -13.07 18.94 16.58
CA ASN A 404 -13.04 17.49 16.75
C ASN A 404 -12.37 17.09 18.06
N TYR A 405 -12.70 15.92 18.57
CA TYR A 405 -12.19 15.42 19.84
C TYR A 405 -12.20 13.90 19.90
N GLN A 406 -11.39 13.34 20.77
CA GLN A 406 -11.37 11.91 21.09
C GLN A 406 -11.13 11.71 22.59
N THR A 407 -11.61 10.60 23.12
CA THR A 407 -11.40 10.22 24.53
C THR A 407 -10.64 8.92 24.63
N HIS A 408 -9.80 8.81 25.65
CA HIS A 408 -9.21 7.55 26.08
C HIS A 408 -10.09 6.90 27.15
N VAL A 409 -10.50 5.65 26.91
CA VAL A 409 -11.42 4.92 27.79
C VAL A 409 -10.74 3.68 28.37
N ASP A 410 -11.06 3.37 29.63
CA ASP A 410 -10.55 2.17 30.30
C ASP A 410 -10.73 0.91 29.43
N LYS A 411 -9.62 0.17 29.27
CA LYS A 411 -9.49 -1.07 28.46
C LYS A 411 -9.73 -0.94 26.95
N PHE A 412 -10.25 0.19 26.47
CA PHE A 412 -10.50 0.42 25.03
C PHE A 412 -9.43 1.30 24.37
N GLY A 413 -8.71 2.10 25.16
CA GLY A 413 -7.72 3.01 24.61
C GLY A 413 -8.35 4.26 24.01
N TRP A 414 -7.64 4.92 23.09
CA TRP A 414 -8.16 6.07 22.36
C TRP A 414 -9.23 5.64 21.35
N GLY A 415 -10.38 6.30 21.40
CA GLY A 415 -11.43 6.18 20.37
C GLY A 415 -11.04 6.86 19.05
N ALA A 416 -11.95 6.86 18.09
CA ALA A 416 -11.79 7.67 16.89
C ALA A 416 -11.94 9.17 17.23
N TRP A 417 -11.25 10.03 16.49
CA TRP A 417 -11.63 11.45 16.40
C TRP A 417 -13.06 11.54 15.89
N ILE A 418 -13.89 12.21 16.67
CA ILE A 418 -15.28 12.50 16.36
C ILE A 418 -15.44 14.00 16.18
N SER A 419 -16.41 14.38 15.36
CA SER A 419 -16.74 15.77 15.09
C SER A 419 -17.63 16.35 16.19
N GLU A 420 -17.83 17.67 16.17
CA GLU A 420 -18.84 18.31 16.99
C GLU A 420 -20.20 17.61 16.95
N GLU A 421 -20.92 17.69 18.06
CA GLU A 421 -22.21 17.03 18.30
C GLU A 421 -22.21 15.49 18.32
N GLN A 422 -21.12 14.80 17.97
CA GLN A 422 -21.05 13.35 18.14
C GLN A 422 -20.82 12.96 19.61
N ILE A 423 -21.09 11.72 20.01
CA ILE A 423 -20.90 11.28 21.41
C ILE A 423 -19.59 10.49 21.49
N SER A 424 -18.71 10.84 22.45
CA SER A 424 -17.36 10.25 22.51
C SER A 424 -17.34 8.74 22.69
N ASN A 425 -18.29 8.18 23.45
CA ASN A 425 -18.38 6.74 23.75
C ASN A 425 -19.84 6.28 23.90
N PRO A 426 -20.14 4.99 23.69
CA PRO A 426 -21.46 4.42 23.97
C PRO A 426 -21.87 4.63 25.44
N VAL A 427 -22.99 5.32 25.66
CA VAL A 427 -23.46 5.69 27.02
C VAL A 427 -23.97 4.49 27.84
N ASP A 428 -24.26 3.36 27.19
CA ASP A 428 -24.72 2.12 27.79
C ASP A 428 -23.58 1.27 28.38
N GLN A 429 -22.35 1.54 27.99
CA GLN A 429 -21.17 0.84 28.46
C GLN A 429 -20.53 1.65 29.59
N LYS A 430 -20.77 1.31 30.86
CA LYS A 430 -20.22 2.01 32.04
C LYS A 430 -18.68 1.93 32.11
N ARG A 431 -17.99 2.70 31.27
CA ARG A 431 -16.52 2.73 31.12
C ARG A 431 -15.99 4.13 31.36
N ASP A 432 -14.92 4.23 32.13
CA ASP A 432 -14.43 5.53 32.58
C ASP A 432 -13.52 6.17 31.54
N ILE A 433 -13.76 7.45 31.30
CA ILE A 433 -12.86 8.30 30.54
C ILE A 433 -11.64 8.61 31.42
N GLN A 434 -10.45 8.46 30.85
CA GLN A 434 -9.16 8.66 31.53
C GLN A 434 -8.36 9.84 30.94
N ALA A 435 -8.59 10.16 29.66
CA ALA A 435 -7.99 11.31 29.00
C ALA A 435 -8.86 11.81 27.83
N ILE A 436 -8.61 13.04 27.39
CA ILE A 436 -9.24 13.66 26.23
C ILE A 436 -8.20 14.44 25.42
N LYS A 437 -8.42 14.51 24.11
CA LYS A 437 -7.78 15.46 23.19
C LYS A 437 -8.87 16.17 22.40
N ILE A 438 -8.74 17.47 22.25
CA ILE A 438 -9.66 18.34 21.50
C ILE A 438 -8.80 19.17 20.55
N ASN A 439 -9.23 19.27 19.29
CA ASN A 439 -8.70 20.23 18.34
C ASN A 439 -9.80 21.17 17.88
N PHE A 440 -9.42 22.43 17.75
CA PHE A 440 -10.09 23.36 16.86
C PHE A 440 -9.27 23.43 15.57
N ALA A 441 -9.94 23.57 14.42
CA ALA A 441 -9.29 23.65 13.12
C ALA A 441 -8.29 24.81 13.12
N GLN A 442 -7.01 24.49 12.91
CA GLN A 442 -5.96 25.48 12.71
C GLN A 442 -5.89 25.88 11.23
N PRO A 443 -5.55 27.13 10.89
CA PRO A 443 -5.06 28.20 11.77
C PRO A 443 -6.18 29.12 12.32
N PHE A 444 -7.43 28.67 12.38
CA PHE A 444 -8.56 29.54 12.73
C PHE A 444 -8.48 30.00 14.19
N HIS A 445 -8.56 29.06 15.14
CA HIS A 445 -8.61 29.34 16.58
C HIS A 445 -7.95 28.25 17.40
N ASP A 446 -7.49 28.59 18.60
CA ASP A 446 -7.04 27.64 19.62
C ASP A 446 -8.18 27.22 20.55
N VAL A 447 -8.21 25.92 20.91
CA VAL A 447 -9.01 25.42 22.04
C VAL A 447 -8.09 25.06 23.20
N PHE A 448 -8.45 25.53 24.39
CA PHE A 448 -7.78 25.25 25.65
C PHE A 448 -8.68 24.47 26.57
N TYR A 449 -8.12 23.46 27.24
CA TYR A 449 -8.91 22.60 28.11
C TYR A 449 -8.09 22.00 29.24
N SER A 450 -8.80 21.64 30.30
CA SER A 450 -8.26 20.92 31.45
C SER A 450 -9.30 19.93 31.97
N VAL A 451 -8.82 18.90 32.65
CA VAL A 451 -9.64 17.86 33.30
C VAL A 451 -9.43 17.87 34.81
N TYR A 452 -10.43 17.44 35.55
CA TYR A 452 -10.40 17.30 37.01
C TYR A 452 -10.25 15.83 37.43
N TYR A 453 -9.35 15.55 38.39
CA TYR A 453 -9.06 14.19 38.85
C TYR A 453 -9.79 13.77 40.13
N ASN A 454 -9.70 14.55 41.21
CA ASN A 454 -10.31 14.28 42.51
C ASN A 454 -10.02 15.46 43.47
N GLU A 455 -10.61 15.46 44.66
CA GLU A 455 -10.39 16.51 45.68
C GLU A 455 -8.94 16.73 46.10
N THR A 456 -8.07 15.71 46.01
CA THR A 456 -6.66 15.81 46.43
C THR A 456 -5.76 16.38 45.33
N GLU A 457 -5.95 15.94 44.09
CA GLU A 457 -5.12 16.35 42.94
C GLU A 457 -5.67 17.58 42.20
N GLY A 458 -6.98 17.80 42.26
CA GLY A 458 -7.64 18.94 41.65
C GLY A 458 -7.65 18.92 40.12
N TRP A 459 -7.60 20.11 39.53
CA TRP A 459 -7.54 20.32 38.08
C TRP A 459 -6.12 20.12 37.56
N SER A 460 -6.02 19.46 36.40
CA SER A 460 -4.79 19.39 35.61
C SER A 460 -4.39 20.78 35.08
N GLN A 461 -3.13 20.90 34.64
CA GLN A 461 -2.70 22.04 33.85
C GLN A 461 -3.54 22.15 32.57
N GLU A 462 -3.79 23.39 32.15
CA GLU A 462 -4.48 23.66 30.89
C GLU A 462 -3.55 23.32 29.73
N VAL A 463 -4.11 22.59 28.77
CA VAL A 463 -3.43 22.18 27.53
C VAL A 463 -4.16 22.77 26.34
N SER A 464 -3.53 22.74 25.17
CA SER A 464 -4.09 23.26 23.93
C SER A 464 -4.19 22.19 22.84
N ASN A 465 -5.03 22.42 21.82
CA ASN A 465 -5.10 21.68 20.54
C ASN A 465 -4.31 20.35 20.46
N GLY A 466 -5.01 19.24 20.68
CA GLY A 466 -4.46 17.90 20.42
C GLY A 466 -3.49 17.38 21.48
N GLU A 467 -3.02 18.22 22.39
CA GLU A 467 -2.29 17.81 23.60
C GLU A 467 -3.20 17.00 24.54
N MET A 468 -2.62 16.10 25.32
CA MET A 468 -3.42 15.23 26.17
C MET A 468 -3.77 15.89 27.50
N ALA A 469 -5.05 16.01 27.81
CA ALA A 469 -5.53 16.25 29.17
C ALA A 469 -5.97 14.94 29.82
N GLY A 470 -5.39 14.57 30.97
CA GLY A 470 -5.67 13.30 31.66
C GLY A 470 -4.46 12.36 31.69
N THR A 471 -4.70 11.06 31.88
CA THR A 471 -3.63 10.05 31.95
C THR A 471 -3.96 8.81 31.13
N VAL A 472 -2.91 8.13 30.64
CA VAL A 472 -3.01 6.83 29.97
C VAL A 472 -2.17 5.82 30.75
N GLY A 473 -2.71 4.61 30.97
CA GLY A 473 -2.01 3.51 31.65
C GLY A 473 -1.94 3.61 33.18
N GLN A 474 -2.42 4.71 33.78
CA GLN A 474 -2.41 4.93 35.23
C GLN A 474 -3.73 4.54 35.93
N ARG A 475 -4.76 4.13 35.16
CA ARG A 475 -6.10 3.79 35.67
C ARG A 475 -6.78 4.91 36.47
N LYS A 476 -6.50 6.18 36.14
CA LYS A 476 -7.16 7.34 36.74
C LYS A 476 -8.31 7.81 35.85
N SER A 477 -9.51 7.86 36.41
CA SER A 477 -10.68 8.43 35.76
C SER A 477 -10.65 9.96 35.86
N ILE A 478 -11.26 10.66 34.90
CA ILE A 478 -11.56 12.09 35.01
C ILE A 478 -13.00 12.30 35.49
N PHE A 479 -13.23 13.38 36.24
CA PHE A 479 -14.51 13.69 36.88
C PHE A 479 -15.04 15.09 36.53
N GLY A 480 -14.28 15.84 35.73
CA GLY A 480 -14.70 17.14 35.25
C GLY A 480 -13.88 17.60 34.06
N ILE A 481 -14.42 18.57 33.34
CA ILE A 481 -13.79 19.17 32.17
C ILE A 481 -14.09 20.67 32.11
N LYS A 482 -13.12 21.43 31.62
CA LYS A 482 -13.24 22.86 31.32
C LYS A 482 -12.70 23.07 29.92
N ILE A 483 -13.44 23.78 29.07
CA ILE A 483 -13.07 24.00 27.66
C ILE A 483 -13.36 25.45 27.30
N ARG A 484 -12.38 26.15 26.72
CA ARG A 484 -12.52 27.52 26.23
C ARG A 484 -11.79 27.69 24.91
N LEU A 485 -12.17 28.70 24.14
CA LEU A 485 -11.43 29.13 22.96
C LEU A 485 -10.41 30.22 23.35
N ASP A 486 -9.55 30.58 22.40
CA ASP A 486 -8.83 31.86 22.40
C ASP A 486 -9.79 33.06 22.26
N ASP A 487 -9.26 34.27 22.42
CA ASP A 487 -10.07 35.49 22.38
C ASP A 487 -10.73 35.71 21.02
N SER A 488 -10.05 35.37 19.91
CA SER A 488 -10.62 35.47 18.57
C SER A 488 -11.76 34.47 18.37
N GLY A 489 -11.57 33.20 18.74
CA GLY A 489 -12.57 32.16 18.60
C GLY A 489 -13.77 32.39 19.52
N ALA A 490 -13.55 32.92 20.72
CA ALA A 490 -14.61 33.30 21.63
C ALA A 490 -15.44 34.49 21.14
N ASN A 491 -14.96 35.29 20.19
CA ASN A 491 -15.75 36.36 19.55
C ASN A 491 -16.64 35.82 18.42
N GLU A 492 -16.22 34.74 17.76
CA GLU A 492 -16.93 34.14 16.62
C GLU A 492 -17.91 33.03 17.06
N PHE A 493 -17.55 32.28 18.09
CA PHE A 493 -18.30 31.10 18.53
C PHE A 493 -18.51 31.06 20.05
N ASP A 494 -19.57 30.36 20.45
CA ASP A 494 -19.70 29.77 21.78
C ASP A 494 -19.32 28.28 21.70
N ILE A 495 -18.36 27.85 22.53
CA ILE A 495 -18.06 26.43 22.73
C ILE A 495 -18.90 25.86 23.86
N LEU A 496 -19.73 24.87 23.54
CA LEU A 496 -20.67 24.23 24.44
C LEU A 496 -20.24 22.78 24.68
N TYR A 497 -20.24 22.34 25.93
CA TYR A 497 -19.90 20.96 26.29
C TYR A 497 -20.76 20.41 27.41
N ARG A 498 -20.98 19.10 27.39
CA ARG A 498 -21.65 18.35 28.45
C ARG A 498 -21.03 16.99 28.65
N VAL A 499 -21.25 16.42 29.83
CA VAL A 499 -20.72 15.12 30.23
C VAL A 499 -21.86 14.18 30.55
N HIS A 500 -21.68 12.90 30.26
CA HIS A 500 -22.56 11.81 30.68
C HIS A 500 -21.91 11.05 31.81
N THR A 501 -22.63 10.84 32.90
CA THR A 501 -22.13 10.15 34.09
C THR A 501 -22.56 8.68 34.12
N PHE A 502 -21.93 7.87 34.98
CA PHE A 502 -22.27 6.46 35.14
C PHE A 502 -23.69 6.19 35.66
N ASP A 503 -24.32 7.21 36.24
CA ASP A 503 -25.70 7.16 36.73
C ASP A 503 -26.73 7.35 35.61
N GLY A 504 -26.28 7.50 34.36
CA GLY A 504 -27.14 7.54 33.18
C GLY A 504 -27.73 8.92 32.87
N VAL A 505 -27.12 9.99 33.38
CA VAL A 505 -27.61 11.37 33.21
C VAL A 505 -26.57 12.21 32.48
N TRP A 506 -27.03 12.95 31.47
CA TRP A 506 -26.28 14.04 30.86
C TRP A 506 -26.38 15.30 31.72
N SER A 507 -25.25 15.96 31.95
CA SER A 507 -25.26 17.30 32.53
C SER A 507 -25.97 18.31 31.61
N PRO A 508 -26.42 19.45 32.14
CA PRO A 508 -26.64 20.64 31.32
C PRO A 508 -25.38 20.99 30.51
N TRP A 509 -25.57 21.78 29.45
CA TRP A 509 -24.46 22.33 28.67
C TRP A 509 -23.75 23.41 29.48
N ALA A 510 -22.43 23.25 29.67
CA ALA A 510 -21.52 24.31 30.09
C ALA A 510 -21.00 25.06 28.86
N LYS A 511 -20.58 26.31 29.06
CA LYS A 511 -20.15 27.21 27.98
C LYS A 511 -18.83 27.92 28.31
N ASN A 512 -17.98 28.12 27.29
CA ASN A 512 -16.83 29.06 27.29
C ASN A 512 -16.01 29.11 28.60
N GLY A 513 -15.50 27.98 29.06
CA GLY A 513 -14.63 27.90 30.22
C GLY A 513 -15.35 27.74 31.56
N GLU A 514 -16.68 27.58 31.56
CA GLU A 514 -17.43 27.17 32.76
C GLU A 514 -16.95 25.81 33.29
N LEU A 515 -16.71 25.71 34.59
CA LEU A 515 -16.26 24.44 35.18
C LEU A 515 -17.41 23.43 35.18
N LEU A 516 -17.21 22.30 34.49
CA LEU A 516 -18.17 21.20 34.52
C LEU A 516 -17.60 20.06 35.36
N TYR A 517 -18.10 19.93 36.59
CA TYR A 517 -17.65 18.93 37.57
C TYR A 517 -18.80 18.01 37.99
N ALA A 518 -18.58 16.71 37.93
CA ALA A 518 -19.58 15.68 38.22
C ALA A 518 -19.56 15.16 39.66
N HIS A 519 -18.96 15.90 40.62
CA HIS A 519 -19.04 15.62 42.06
C HIS A 519 -18.72 14.15 42.42
N GLU A 520 -17.51 13.68 42.05
CA GLU A 520 -17.02 12.31 42.28
C GLU A 520 -17.81 11.19 41.56
N VAL A 521 -18.72 11.52 40.63
CA VAL A 521 -19.32 10.54 39.71
C VAL A 521 -18.49 10.45 38.44
N LYS A 522 -18.09 9.22 38.06
CA LYS A 522 -17.26 8.97 36.88
C LYS A 522 -17.98 9.36 35.58
N LEU A 523 -17.20 9.92 34.65
CA LEU A 523 -17.67 10.26 33.30
C LEU A 523 -17.58 9.05 32.36
N ASN A 524 -18.62 8.83 31.56
CA ASN A 524 -18.70 7.78 30.55
C ASN A 524 -18.57 8.35 29.12
N ALA A 525 -19.20 9.50 28.84
CA ALA A 525 -19.16 10.14 27.54
C ALA A 525 -19.06 11.65 27.66
N ILE A 526 -18.52 12.29 26.63
CA ILE A 526 -18.44 13.74 26.48
C ILE A 526 -19.08 14.10 25.14
N GLN A 527 -19.77 15.23 25.10
CA GLN A 527 -20.28 15.83 23.88
C GLN A 527 -19.91 17.31 23.83
N ILE A 528 -19.34 17.76 22.70
CA ILE A 528 -18.89 19.13 22.50
C ILE A 528 -19.44 19.65 21.18
N LYS A 529 -19.83 20.93 21.13
CA LYS A 529 -20.26 21.60 19.90
C LYS A 529 -19.94 23.08 19.88
N LEU A 530 -19.89 23.65 18.69
CA LEU A 530 -19.85 25.09 18.48
C LEU A 530 -21.25 25.64 18.20
N ALA A 531 -21.46 26.88 18.57
CA ALA A 531 -22.61 27.68 18.17
C ALA A 531 -22.11 29.05 17.70
N ASP A 532 -22.55 29.48 16.53
CA ASP A 532 -22.24 30.81 15.99
C ASP A 532 -22.78 31.91 16.91
N LYS A 533 -22.09 33.05 16.96
CA LYS A 533 -22.54 34.25 17.69
C LYS A 533 -23.25 35.29 16.84
#